data_AF-A0A7R9ZVJ0-F1
#
_entry.id   AF-A0A7R9ZVJ0-F1
#
_cell.length_a   1.000
_cell.length_b   1.000
_cell.length_c   1.000
_cell.angle_alpha   90.00
_cell.angle_beta   90.00
_cell.angle_gamma   90.00
#
_symmetry.space_group_name_H-M   'P 1'
#
loop_
_entity.id
_entity.type
_entity.pdbx_description
1 polymer ?
#
loop_
_entity_poly.entity_id
_entity_poly.type
_entity_poly.pdbx_seq_one_letter_code
_entity_poly.pdbx_strand_id
1 'polypeptide(L)'
;VLLGSALSTYNSGLNSASTLFALEVYRPYVNPAASDERTVRVAAAFSAALAIPSWMIAPQFENIVSIFDFIRRIKTLVSLPVMTVFLVGVAWTLPDAFAAKVGFVIAAAAY
;
A
#
# COMPACT_ATOMS: atom_id res chain seq x y z
N VAL A 1 16.95 13.34 -15.88
CA VAL A 1 16.58 13.42 -14.44
C VAL A 1 15.17 12.89 -14.19
N LEU A 2 14.14 13.32 -14.92
CA LEU A 2 12.73 12.93 -14.69
C LEU A 2 12.43 11.42 -14.75
N LEU A 3 12.99 10.71 -15.74
CA LEU A 3 12.84 9.25 -15.83
C LEU A 3 13.49 8.53 -14.64
N GLY A 4 14.67 8.99 -14.22
CA GLY A 4 15.37 8.45 -13.05
C GLY A 4 14.58 8.64 -11.76
N SER A 5 13.96 9.81 -11.56
CA SER A 5 13.09 10.04 -10.39
C SER A 5 11.81 9.20 -10.41
N ALA A 6 11.22 8.97 -11.59
CA ALA A 6 10.05 8.12 -11.73
C ALA A 6 10.39 6.65 -11.42
N LEU A 7 11.48 6.12 -11.98
CA LEU A 7 11.97 4.77 -11.71
C LEU A 7 12.38 4.58 -10.25
N SER A 8 13.03 5.57 -9.64
CA SER A 8 13.37 5.53 -8.22
C SER A 8 12.12 5.43 -7.34
N THR A 9 11.10 6.26 -7.62
CA THR A 9 9.82 6.23 -6.89
C THR A 9 9.11 4.89 -7.05
N TYR A 10 9.11 4.33 -8.27
CA TYR A 10 8.57 3.01 -8.54
C TYR A 10 9.30 1.91 -7.76
N ASN A 11 10.63 1.91 -7.77
CA ASN A 11 11.45 0.95 -7.03
C ASN A 11 11.23 1.06 -5.52
N SER A 12 11.14 2.27 -4.98
CA SER A 12 10.80 2.49 -3.58
C SER A 12 9.41 1.94 -3.25
N GLY A 13 8.40 2.19 -4.10
CA GLY A 13 7.05 1.67 -3.93
C GLY A 13 7.00 0.14 -3.92
N LEU A 14 7.67 -0.52 -4.88
CA LEU A 14 7.77 -1.98 -4.91
C LEU A 14 8.48 -2.54 -3.69
N ASN A 15 9.56 -1.91 -3.24
CA ASN A 15 10.30 -2.35 -2.06
C ASN A 15 9.47 -2.25 -0.77
N SER A 16 8.75 -1.15 -0.57
CA SER A 16 7.84 -0.98 0.56
C SER A 16 6.71 -2.02 0.52
N ALA A 17 6.05 -2.20 -0.62
CA ALA A 17 4.99 -3.19 -0.78
C ALA A 17 5.49 -4.62 -0.52
N SER A 18 6.70 -4.96 -0.99
CA SER A 18 7.30 -6.27 -0.79
C SER A 18 7.70 -6.54 0.65
N THR A 19 8.16 -5.51 1.36
CA THR A 19 8.50 -5.61 2.78
C THR A 19 7.25 -5.80 3.62
N LEU A 20 6.20 -5.02 3.37
CA LEU A 20 4.89 -5.18 4.02
C LEU A 20 4.33 -6.58 3.77
N PHE A 21 4.34 -7.05 2.51
CA PHE A 21 3.90 -8.40 2.20
C PHE A 21 4.71 -9.47 2.95
N ALA A 22 6.04 -9.38 2.93
CA ALA A 22 6.88 -10.41 3.54
C ALA A 22 6.73 -10.47 5.06
N LEU A 23 6.64 -9.32 5.73
CA LEU A 23 6.61 -9.22 7.19
C LEU A 23 5.20 -9.29 7.77
N GLU A 24 4.20 -8.68 7.12
CA GLU A 24 2.83 -8.60 7.64
C GLU A 24 1.90 -9.67 7.06
N VAL A 25 2.26 -10.29 5.93
CA VAL A 25 1.43 -11.34 5.30
C VAL A 25 2.15 -12.69 5.33
N TYR A 26 3.29 -12.81 4.65
CA TYR A 26 3.97 -14.08 4.46
C TYR A 26 4.44 -14.71 5.78
N ARG A 27 5.19 -13.96 6.59
CA ARG A 27 5.70 -14.50 7.86
C ARG A 27 4.57 -14.87 8.83
N PRO A 28 3.63 -13.99 9.21
CA PRO A 28 2.62 -14.33 10.21
C PRO A 28 1.57 -15.36 9.73
N TYR A 29 1.20 -15.37 8.44
CA TYR A 29 0.07 -16.21 7.98
C TYR A 29 0.48 -17.38 7.08
N VAL A 30 1.65 -17.36 6.44
CA VAL A 30 2.08 -18.42 5.51
C VAL A 30 3.20 -19.27 6.09
N ASN A 31 4.25 -18.65 6.64
CA ASN A 31 5.36 -19.37 7.26
C ASN A 31 5.95 -18.60 8.46
N PRO A 32 5.38 -18.82 9.67
CA PRO A 32 5.83 -18.15 10.90
C PRO A 32 7.29 -18.46 11.28
N ALA A 33 7.79 -19.63 10.88
CA ALA A 33 9.15 -20.08 11.16
C ALA A 33 10.14 -19.72 10.03
N ALA A 34 9.75 -18.89 9.06
CA ALA A 34 10.65 -18.46 7.99
C ALA A 34 11.88 -17.74 8.55
N SER A 35 13.06 -18.12 8.07
CA SER A 35 14.30 -17.38 8.33
C SER A 35 14.28 -16.02 7.64
N ASP A 36 15.10 -15.08 8.12
CA ASP A 36 15.21 -13.74 7.54
C ASP A 36 15.63 -13.81 6.07
N GLU A 37 16.58 -14.68 5.74
CA GLU A 37 17.03 -14.87 4.36
C GLU A 37 15.90 -15.38 3.45
N ARG A 38 15.06 -16.30 3.95
CA ARG A 38 13.90 -16.77 3.18
C ARG A 38 12.87 -15.67 3.00
N THR A 39 12.64 -14.87 4.04
CA THR A 39 11.71 -13.75 4.02
C THR A 39 12.13 -12.69 2.99
N VAL A 40 13.43 -12.37 2.92
CA VAL A 40 13.99 -11.46 1.90
C VAL A 40 13.83 -12.02 0.49
N ARG A 41 14.12 -13.31 0.28
CA ARG A 41 13.93 -13.95 -1.04
C ARG A 41 12.47 -13.91 -1.49
N VAL A 42 11.53 -14.13 -0.57
CA VAL A 42 10.09 -14.04 -0.86
C VAL A 42 9.68 -12.60 -1.16
N ALA A 43 10.18 -11.62 -0.42
CA ALA A 43 9.97 -10.20 -0.73
C ALA A 43 10.46 -9.85 -2.14
N ALA A 44 11.67 -10.29 -2.51
CA ALA A 44 12.22 -10.07 -3.84
C ALA A 44 11.39 -10.74 -4.95
N ALA A 45 10.93 -11.97 -4.74
CA ALA A 45 10.07 -12.68 -5.68
C ALA A 45 8.70 -11.98 -5.84
N PHE A 46 8.12 -11.49 -4.74
CA PHE A 46 6.87 -10.73 -4.76
C PHE A 46 7.01 -9.41 -5.50
N SER A 47 8.12 -8.69 -5.31
CA SER A 47 8.46 -7.47 -6.06
C SER A 47 8.45 -7.72 -7.58
N ALA A 48 9.11 -8.80 -8.02
CA ALA A 48 9.13 -9.19 -9.43
C ALA A 48 7.74 -9.58 -9.94
N ALA A 49 6.96 -10.30 -9.13
CA ALA A 49 5.59 -10.69 -9.48
C ALA A 49 4.66 -9.47 -9.63
N LEU A 50 4.82 -8.42 -8.81
CA LEU A 50 4.06 -7.18 -8.90
C LEU A 50 4.39 -6.33 -10.13
N ALA A 51 5.55 -6.52 -10.75
CA ALA A 51 5.92 -5.79 -11.95
C ALA A 51 5.02 -6.15 -13.16
N ILE A 52 4.58 -7.41 -13.24
CA ILE A 52 3.75 -7.92 -14.34
C ILE A 52 2.38 -7.20 -14.40
N PRO A 53 1.55 -7.19 -13.33
CA PRO A 53 0.28 -6.47 -13.38
C PRO A 53 0.48 -4.95 -13.53
N SER A 54 1.58 -4.39 -13.01
CA SER A 54 1.89 -2.97 -13.20
C SER A 54 2.02 -2.61 -14.70
N TRP A 55 2.69 -3.45 -15.49
CA TRP A 55 2.75 -3.28 -16.95
C TRP A 55 1.42 -3.50 -17.65
N MET A 56 0.58 -4.41 -17.16
CA MET A 56 -0.74 -4.66 -17.76
C MET A 56 -1.73 -3.52 -17.54
N ILE A 57 -1.65 -2.82 -16.40
CA ILE A 57 -2.55 -1.72 -16.07
C ILE A 57 -2.06 -0.41 -16.72
N ALA A 58 -0.76 -0.27 -17.00
CA ALA A 58 -0.18 0.95 -17.57
C ALA A 58 -0.92 1.50 -18.82
N PRO A 59 -1.33 0.69 -19.82
CA PRO A 59 -2.07 1.18 -20.99
C PRO A 59 -3.46 1.77 -20.67
N GLN A 60 -4.07 1.37 -19.54
CA GLN A 60 -5.38 1.88 -19.15
C GLN A 60 -5.35 3.37 -18.79
N PHE A 61 -4.15 3.91 -18.50
CA PHE A 61 -3.96 5.32 -18.16
C PHE A 61 -3.84 6.25 -19.37
N GLU A 62 -3.78 5.72 -20.59
CA GLU A 62 -3.61 6.52 -21.81
C GLU A 62 -4.77 7.50 -22.07
N ASN A 63 -5.98 7.16 -21.61
CA ASN A 63 -7.19 7.95 -21.81
C ASN A 63 -7.49 8.93 -20.65
N ILE A 64 -6.61 9.05 -19.66
CA ILE A 64 -6.82 9.92 -18.50
C ILE A 64 -6.23 11.30 -18.76
N VAL A 65 -7.06 12.34 -18.61
CA VAL A 65 -6.68 13.75 -18.84
C VAL A 65 -5.51 14.19 -17.94
N SER A 66 -5.49 13.74 -16.68
CA SER A 66 -4.45 14.08 -15.72
C SER A 66 -4.16 12.90 -14.78
N ILE A 67 -3.04 12.21 -15.04
CA ILE A 67 -2.53 11.13 -14.18
C ILE A 67 -2.22 11.66 -12.78
N PHE A 68 -1.76 12.91 -12.68
CA PHE A 68 -1.49 13.55 -11.39
C PHE A 68 -2.75 13.65 -10.53
N ASP A 69 -3.87 14.10 -11.11
CA ASP A 69 -5.14 14.23 -10.39
C ASP A 69 -5.71 12.87 -10.01
N PHE A 70 -5.58 11.88 -10.90
CA PHE A 70 -5.97 10.50 -10.59
C PHE A 70 -5.19 9.93 -9.39
N ILE A 71 -3.85 10.02 -9.43
CA ILE A 71 -2.97 9.57 -8.35
C ILE A 71 -3.25 10.36 -7.05
N ARG A 72 -3.52 11.67 -7.15
CA ARG A 72 -3.88 12.50 -6.00
C ARG A 72 -5.21 12.04 -5.40
N ARG A 73 -6.23 11.77 -6.21
CA ARG A 73 -7.54 11.30 -5.76
C ARG A 73 -7.43 9.98 -4.99
N ILE A 74 -6.67 9.01 -5.50
CA ILE A 74 -6.42 7.75 -4.79
C ILE A 74 -5.70 8.00 -3.46
N LYS A 75 -4.64 8.82 -3.45
CA LYS A 75 -3.91 9.13 -2.23
C LYS A 75 -4.78 9.83 -1.19
N THR A 76 -5.64 10.75 -1.61
CA THR A 76 -6.59 11.42 -0.72
C THR A 76 -7.61 10.42 -0.16
N LEU A 77 -8.15 9.53 -0.99
CA LEU A 77 -9.10 8.50 -0.58
C LEU A 77 -8.52 7.57 0.50
N VAL A 78 -7.24 7.18 0.37
CA VAL A 78 -6.59 6.30 1.35
C VAL A 78 -6.10 7.07 2.58
N SER A 79 -5.54 8.27 2.41
CA SER A 79 -4.93 9.02 3.51
C SER A 79 -5.95 9.59 4.50
N LEU A 80 -7.14 9.98 4.04
CA LEU A 80 -8.16 10.59 4.92
C LEU A 80 -8.66 9.60 6.01
N PRO A 81 -9.07 8.36 5.67
CA PRO A 81 -9.45 7.38 6.69
C PRO A 81 -8.30 7.02 7.63
N VAL A 82 -7.08 6.84 7.09
CA VAL A 82 -5.89 6.54 7.91
C VAL A 82 -5.62 7.66 8.91
N MET A 83 -5.62 8.93 8.45
CA MET A 83 -5.44 10.09 9.34
C MET A 83 -6.55 10.19 10.38
N THR A 84 -7.80 9.91 9.99
CA THR A 84 -8.93 9.94 10.92
C THR A 84 -8.75 8.91 12.02
N VAL A 85 -8.48 7.65 11.67
CA VAL A 85 -8.25 6.58 12.65
C VAL A 85 -7.03 6.86 13.52
N PHE A 86 -5.95 7.38 12.94
CA PHE A 86 -4.75 7.76 13.68
C PHE A 86 -5.02 8.88 14.68
N LEU A 87 -5.67 9.97 14.26
CA LEU A 87 -6.00 11.09 15.15
C LEU A 87 -6.96 10.67 16.26
N VAL A 88 -7.98 9.87 15.95
CA VAL A 88 -8.89 9.33 16.97
C VAL A 88 -8.13 8.42 17.93
N GLY A 89 -7.21 7.58 17.44
CA GLY A 89 -6.36 6.71 18.26
C GLY A 89 -5.36 7.43 19.16
N VAL A 90 -4.89 8.60 18.76
CA VAL A 90 -3.99 9.43 19.57
C VAL A 90 -4.77 10.31 20.55
N ALA A 91 -5.91 10.88 20.13
CA ALA A 91 -6.71 11.78 20.95
C ALA A 91 -7.59 11.04 21.97
N TRP A 92 -8.04 9.83 21.64
CA TRP A 92 -8.91 9.01 22.48
C TRP A 92 -8.45 7.55 22.49
N THR A 93 -8.63 6.86 23.61
CA THR A 93 -8.50 5.41 23.66
C THR A 93 -9.68 4.79 22.91
N LEU A 94 -9.45 4.26 21.71
CA LEU A 94 -10.49 3.48 21.04
C LEU A 94 -10.80 2.24 21.89
N PRO A 95 -12.07 2.01 22.27
CA PRO A 95 -12.44 0.91 23.15
C PRO A 95 -12.31 -0.47 22.48
N ASP A 96 -12.26 -0.54 21.15
CA ASP A 96 -12.18 -1.80 20.39
C ASP A 96 -11.56 -1.61 18.98
N ALA A 97 -10.78 -2.59 18.52
CA ALA A 97 -10.25 -2.68 17.16
C ALA A 97 -11.38 -2.75 16.11
N PHE A 98 -12.58 -3.22 16.49
CA PHE A 98 -13.75 -3.20 15.64
C PHE A 98 -14.22 -1.77 15.31
N ALA A 99 -14.21 -0.85 16.29
CA ALA A 99 -14.59 0.55 16.07
C ALA A 99 -13.63 1.26 15.10
N ALA A 100 -12.33 0.94 15.17
CA ALA A 100 -11.34 1.44 14.21
C ALA A 100 -11.63 0.98 12.77
N LYS A 101 -11.95 -0.31 12.60
CA LYS A 101 -12.29 -0.90 11.29
C LYS A 101 -13.56 -0.28 10.70
N VAL A 102 -14.61 -0.14 11.50
CA VAL A 102 -15.88 0.46 11.06
C VAL A 102 -15.70 1.94 10.74
N GLY A 103 -14.98 2.70 11.55
CA GLY A 103 -14.65 4.10 11.29
C GLY A 103 -13.87 4.28 9.98
N PHE A 104 -12.91 3.39 9.70
CA PHE A 104 -12.18 3.38 8.43
C PHE A 104 -13.11 3.14 7.24
N VAL A 105 -13.99 2.15 7.32
CA VAL A 105 -14.94 1.81 6.23
C VAL A 105 -15.93 2.95 5.99
N ILE A 106 -16.47 3.56 7.05
CA ILE A 106 -17.40 4.70 6.93
C ILE A 106 -16.67 5.91 6.34
N ALA A 107 -15.45 6.23 6.80
CA ALA A 107 -14.66 7.33 6.26
C ALA A 107 -14.29 7.10 4.78
N ALA A 108 -14.01 5.86 4.39
CA ALA A 108 -13.76 5.51 3.00
C ALA A 108 -15.02 5.55 2.13
N ALA A 109 -16.20 5.22 2.68
CA ALA A 109 -17.48 5.22 1.97
C ALA A 109 -18.15 6.61 1.86
N ALA A 110 -17.79 7.54 2.75
CA ALA A 110 -18.30 8.91 2.73
C ALA A 110 -17.69 9.80 1.62
N TYR A 111 -16.76 9.27 0.82
CA TYR A 111 -15.98 9.96 -0.22
C TYR A 111 -16.10 9.28 -1.57
#